data_AF-A0A6P6BGD5-F1
#
_entry.id   AF-A0A6P6BGD5-F1
#
_cell.length_a   1.000
_cell.length_b   1.000
_cell.length_c   1.000
_cell.angle_alpha   90.00
_cell.angle_beta   90.00
_cell.angle_gamma   90.00
#
_symmetry.space_group_name_H-M   'P 1'
#
loop_
_entity.id
_entity.type
_entity.pdbx_description
1 polymer ?
#
loop_
_entity_poly.entity_id
_entity_poly.type
_entity_poly.pdbx_seq_one_letter_code
_entity_poly.pdbx_strand_id
1 'polypeptide(L)'
;MATRPTPFPSSFLTRKKILSRFTFFKQFSILLNDKKCSRFRCQIKSFENQPPNWNVEFLPGTQPIHLIQNSPSSSISMASDSALKTVKNVCLFYCAETKALAERIAAESDAIELRAINWRTFEDGFPNLFIPNAHGIRGKNVAFLASFSSPGLIFEQLSIIYALPKLFVSSFTLVLPFFPTGTSERMEDEGDVATAFTLARILSNIPTSRGGPTSLVTFDIHALQERFYFGDNILPCFESGIPLLKSRLQQLPDSDNISIAFPDDGAWKRFHKQLQHFPTIVCNKVRIGDQRIVRIKEGEAAGRHVVIVDDLVQSGGTLIECQRVLAANGAAKISAYVTHGIFPNRSWQRFEHDNGGTPCTYMLCGILEVSFPANFLYKKGQETHFLLVMTSSLKHIAFRKA
;
A
#
# COMPACT_ATOMS: atom_id res chain seq x y z
N MET A 1 -60.93 -0.03 9.59
CA MET A 1 -61.29 -1.40 10.03
C MET A 1 -60.02 -2.23 10.03
N ALA A 2 -59.61 -2.69 11.20
CA ALA A 2 -58.42 -3.50 11.41
C ALA A 2 -58.69 -4.96 11.05
N THR A 3 -57.75 -5.62 10.36
CA THR A 3 -57.55 -7.07 10.47
C THR A 3 -56.08 -7.41 10.31
N ARG A 4 -55.58 -8.17 11.29
CA ARG A 4 -54.21 -8.68 11.50
C ARG A 4 -53.89 -9.88 10.59
N PRO A 5 -52.60 -10.26 10.47
CA PRO A 5 -52.13 -11.36 9.63
C PRO A 5 -52.36 -12.75 10.26
N THR A 6 -52.48 -13.78 9.42
CA THR A 6 -52.58 -15.19 9.81
C THR A 6 -51.21 -15.89 9.79
N PRO A 7 -50.98 -16.92 10.65
CA PRO A 7 -49.66 -17.50 10.90
C PRO A 7 -49.39 -18.79 10.09
N PHE A 8 -48.09 -19.09 9.93
CA PHE A 8 -47.56 -20.35 9.40
C PHE A 8 -47.96 -21.56 10.25
N PRO A 9 -48.25 -22.74 9.65
CA PRO A 9 -48.30 -23.99 10.37
C PRO A 9 -46.99 -24.80 10.19
N SER A 10 -46.47 -25.25 11.33
CA SER A 10 -45.46 -26.30 11.45
C SER A 10 -46.13 -27.67 11.52
N SER A 11 -45.74 -28.63 10.67
CA SER A 11 -45.79 -30.06 11.03
C SER A 11 -45.01 -30.96 10.08
N PHE A 12 -44.14 -31.76 10.71
CA PHE A 12 -43.88 -33.19 10.47
C PHE A 12 -43.84 -33.72 9.03
N LEU A 13 -42.64 -34.11 8.59
CA LEU A 13 -42.49 -35.21 7.63
C LEU A 13 -41.51 -36.28 8.11
N THR A 14 -42.03 -37.50 8.09
CA THR A 14 -41.46 -38.75 8.59
C THR A 14 -40.73 -39.47 7.45
N ARG A 15 -39.44 -39.77 7.67
CA ARG A 15 -38.64 -40.95 7.26
C ARG A 15 -38.72 -41.59 5.84
N LYS A 16 -37.47 -41.84 5.37
CA LYS A 16 -36.93 -42.93 4.50
C LYS A 16 -37.09 -42.69 2.98
N LYS A 17 -36.10 -42.93 2.10
CA LYS A 17 -34.90 -43.81 2.07
C LYS A 17 -34.16 -43.44 0.74
N ILE A 18 -32.83 -43.27 0.63
CA ILE A 18 -31.82 -44.32 0.33
C ILE A 18 -30.44 -43.65 0.08
N LEU A 19 -29.40 -44.41 0.47
CA LEU A 19 -27.94 -44.28 0.41
C LEU A 19 -27.32 -43.45 -0.74
N SER A 20 -26.24 -42.70 -0.43
CA SER A 20 -24.86 -43.22 -0.57
C SER A 20 -23.75 -42.27 -0.05
N ARG A 21 -22.88 -42.86 0.77
CA ARG A 21 -21.40 -42.76 0.86
C ARG A 21 -20.64 -41.51 1.40
N PHE A 22 -19.84 -41.84 2.42
CA PHE A 22 -18.68 -41.18 3.04
C PHE A 22 -18.91 -40.05 4.07
N THR A 23 -19.28 -40.48 5.28
CA THR A 23 -19.14 -39.75 6.54
C THR A 23 -17.90 -40.21 7.31
N PHE A 24 -17.17 -39.27 7.90
CA PHE A 24 -16.54 -39.48 9.23
C PHE A 24 -16.52 -38.15 10.00
N PHE A 25 -17.71 -37.65 10.36
CA PHE A 25 -17.89 -36.85 11.57
C PHE A 25 -18.61 -37.77 12.56
N LYS A 26 -17.96 -38.14 13.67
CA LYS A 26 -18.63 -38.86 14.75
C LYS A 26 -18.94 -37.90 15.89
N GLN A 27 -20.24 -37.76 16.07
CA GLN A 27 -20.97 -37.07 17.12
C GLN A 27 -20.64 -37.66 18.50
N PHE A 28 -20.35 -36.80 19.47
CA PHE A 28 -20.27 -37.18 20.88
C PHE A 28 -21.69 -37.40 21.42
N SER A 29 -21.96 -38.60 21.94
CA SER A 29 -23.12 -38.89 22.79
C SER A 29 -22.63 -39.34 24.15
N ILE A 30 -22.90 -38.53 25.17
CA ILE A 30 -22.62 -38.83 26.57
C ILE A 30 -23.83 -39.56 27.14
N LEU A 31 -23.69 -40.85 27.41
CA LEU A 31 -24.58 -41.61 28.28
C LEU A 31 -23.91 -41.67 29.65
N LEU A 32 -24.35 -40.81 30.56
CA LEU A 32 -24.02 -40.89 31.98
C LEU A 32 -24.89 -41.97 32.59
N ASN A 33 -24.29 -43.11 32.93
CA ASN A 33 -24.76 -43.86 34.09
C ASN A 33 -23.64 -44.69 34.72
N ASP A 34 -23.72 -44.74 36.04
CA ASP A 34 -22.91 -45.48 37.00
C ASP A 34 -21.51 -44.97 37.38
N LYS A 35 -21.47 -44.66 38.68
CA LYS A 35 -20.31 -44.26 39.48
C LYS A 35 -19.45 -45.50 39.74
N LYS A 36 -18.12 -45.32 39.64
CA LYS A 36 -17.03 -46.27 39.93
C LYS A 36 -16.58 -47.18 38.78
N CYS A 37 -16.02 -46.57 37.75
CA CYS A 37 -14.88 -47.10 36.99
C CYS A 37 -14.20 -45.86 36.37
N SER A 38 -12.89 -45.71 36.20
CA SER A 38 -12.17 -46.40 35.13
C SER A 38 -10.79 -45.77 34.91
N ARG A 39 -9.72 -46.57 35.03
CA ARG A 39 -8.50 -46.34 34.25
C ARG A 39 -8.86 -46.75 32.81
N PHE A 40 -8.87 -45.82 31.87
CA PHE A 40 -8.92 -46.16 30.45
C PHE A 40 -7.50 -46.14 29.87
N ARG A 41 -7.10 -47.25 29.26
CA ARG A 41 -5.85 -47.34 28.49
C ARG A 41 -6.21 -47.16 27.01
N CYS A 42 -5.85 -46.01 26.45
CA CYS A 42 -5.88 -45.77 25.01
C CYS A 42 -4.47 -45.98 24.45
N GLN A 43 -4.31 -46.80 23.41
CA GLN A 43 -3.06 -46.94 22.66
C GLN A 43 -3.26 -46.33 21.27
N ILE A 44 -2.50 -45.27 20.97
CA ILE A 44 -2.37 -44.74 19.62
C ILE A 44 -1.16 -45.44 18.98
N LYS A 45 -1.39 -46.27 17.97
CA LYS A 45 -0.31 -46.82 17.13
C LYS A 45 -0.09 -45.89 15.95
N SER A 46 1.03 -45.18 15.95
CA SER A 46 1.57 -44.52 14.76
C SER A 46 2.41 -45.54 13.99
N PHE A 47 2.28 -45.55 12.65
CA PHE A 47 3.22 -46.23 11.77
C PHE A 47 4.43 -45.30 11.59
N GLU A 48 5.63 -45.87 11.74
CA GLU A 48 6.98 -45.27 11.65
C GLU A 48 7.66 -44.85 12.98
N ASN A 49 8.95 -45.19 13.05
CA ASN A 49 9.74 -45.49 14.23
C ASN A 49 10.10 -44.29 15.14
N GLN A 50 9.51 -44.27 16.34
CA GLN A 50 10.04 -43.90 17.69
C GLN A 50 8.94 -43.21 18.52
N PRO A 51 8.66 -43.63 19.77
CA PRO A 51 7.63 -42.99 20.59
C PRO A 51 8.19 -41.74 21.29
N PRO A 52 7.52 -40.56 21.24
CA PRO A 52 7.71 -39.57 22.28
C PRO A 52 6.95 -40.05 23.54
N ASN A 53 7.61 -40.05 24.70
CA ASN A 53 6.95 -40.32 25.97
C ASN A 53 6.04 -39.14 26.32
N TRP A 54 4.74 -39.29 26.11
CA TRP A 54 3.72 -38.37 26.61
C TRP A 54 3.09 -38.94 27.88
N ASN A 55 3.12 -38.17 28.97
CA ASN A 55 2.31 -38.46 30.17
C ASN A 55 1.08 -37.55 30.17
N VAL A 56 -0.08 -38.12 30.46
CA VAL A 56 -1.33 -37.38 30.66
C VAL A 56 -1.63 -37.40 32.16
N GLU A 57 -1.47 -36.25 32.83
CA GLU A 57 -1.90 -36.06 34.22
C GLU A 57 -3.23 -35.30 34.26
N PHE A 58 -4.10 -35.72 35.17
CA PHE A 58 -5.40 -35.10 35.40
C PHE A 58 -5.31 -34.23 36.66
N LEU A 59 -5.41 -32.91 36.51
CA LEU A 59 -5.56 -31.99 37.64
C LEU A 59 -7.06 -31.72 37.87
N PRO A 60 -7.59 -31.94 39.08
CA PRO A 60 -9.00 -31.73 39.35
C PRO A 60 -9.30 -30.23 39.46
N GLY A 61 -9.96 -29.67 38.45
CA GLY A 61 -10.44 -28.29 38.44
C GLY A 61 -10.64 -27.79 37.00
N THR A 62 -11.78 -27.17 36.74
CA THR A 62 -12.29 -26.78 35.41
C THR A 62 -11.34 -25.88 34.61
N GLN A 63 -10.53 -26.44 33.69
CA GLN A 63 -9.87 -25.75 32.56
C GLN A 63 -9.55 -26.74 31.41
N PRO A 64 -9.43 -26.28 30.14
CA PRO A 64 -9.17 -27.15 28.98
C PRO A 64 -7.76 -27.78 28.99
N ILE A 65 -7.64 -28.94 28.34
CA ILE A 65 -6.45 -29.82 28.32
C ILE A 65 -5.28 -29.13 27.59
N HIS A 66 -4.12 -29.01 28.26
CA HIS A 66 -2.86 -28.57 27.67
C HIS A 66 -1.93 -29.77 27.41
N LEU A 67 -1.40 -29.88 26.19
CA LEU A 67 -0.33 -30.82 25.84
C LEU A 67 1.03 -30.12 26.04
N ILE A 68 1.86 -30.61 26.96
CA ILE A 68 3.20 -30.07 27.23
C ILE A 68 4.24 -31.04 26.67
N GLN A 69 5.12 -30.54 25.80
CA GLN A 69 6.24 -31.29 25.24
C GLN A 69 7.50 -31.02 26.09
N ASN A 70 8.00 -32.02 26.80
CA ASN A 70 9.25 -31.89 27.57
C ASN A 70 10.46 -32.01 26.64
N SER A 71 11.33 -30.99 26.65
CA SER A 71 12.66 -31.06 26.01
C SER A 71 13.71 -31.52 27.03
N PRO A 72 14.71 -32.34 26.65
CA PRO A 72 15.71 -32.83 27.60
C PRO A 72 16.70 -31.72 28.00
N SER A 73 16.95 -31.65 29.31
CA SER A 73 17.92 -30.75 29.95
C SER A 73 19.34 -31.01 29.44
N SER A 74 19.93 -30.02 28.77
CA SER A 74 21.38 -29.93 28.57
C SER A 74 21.87 -28.61 29.17
N SER A 75 23.00 -28.70 29.86
CA SER A 75 23.66 -27.66 30.64
C SER A 75 23.92 -26.39 29.83
N ILE A 76 23.44 -25.26 30.34
CA ILE A 76 23.71 -23.91 29.83
C ILE A 76 25.19 -23.60 30.12
N SER A 77 26.03 -23.69 29.09
CA SER A 77 27.26 -22.90 29.04
C SER A 77 26.88 -21.52 28.52
N MET A 78 27.16 -20.48 29.30
CA MET A 78 26.96 -19.09 28.86
C MET A 78 28.00 -18.76 27.80
N ALA A 79 27.72 -19.12 26.55
CA ALA A 79 28.32 -18.48 25.40
C ALA A 79 27.59 -17.14 25.20
N SER A 80 28.36 -16.06 25.26
CA SER A 80 27.92 -14.71 24.89
C SER A 80 27.47 -14.73 23.42
N ASP A 81 26.19 -14.97 23.19
CA ASP A 81 25.60 -14.90 21.87
C ASP A 81 25.43 -13.41 21.51
N SER A 82 26.49 -12.83 20.95
CA SER A 82 26.38 -11.58 20.22
C SER A 82 25.48 -11.89 19.02
N ALA A 83 24.18 -11.65 19.18
CA ALA A 83 23.18 -11.77 18.14
C ALA A 83 23.58 -10.86 16.97
N LEU A 84 24.35 -11.40 16.04
CA LEU A 84 24.50 -10.90 14.69
C LEU A 84 23.08 -10.88 14.14
N LYS A 85 22.45 -9.70 14.11
CA LYS A 85 21.24 -9.47 13.34
C LYS A 85 21.58 -9.90 11.91
N THR A 86 21.13 -11.09 11.52
CA THR A 86 21.17 -11.54 10.14
C THR A 86 20.34 -10.53 9.35
N VAL A 87 21.03 -9.64 8.65
CA VAL A 87 20.40 -8.68 7.76
C VAL A 87 19.66 -9.52 6.72
N LYS A 88 18.32 -9.49 6.77
CA LYS A 88 17.50 -10.19 5.79
C LYS A 88 17.76 -9.56 4.43
N ASN A 89 18.49 -10.27 3.57
CA ASN A 89 18.71 -9.82 2.20
C ASN A 89 17.40 -9.89 1.40
N VAL A 90 17.11 -8.83 0.65
CA VAL A 90 15.92 -8.71 -0.21
C VAL A 90 16.35 -8.70 -1.66
N CYS A 91 15.79 -9.59 -2.47
CA CYS A 91 15.95 -9.54 -3.91
C CYS A 91 14.93 -8.56 -4.50
N LEU A 92 15.40 -7.43 -5.00
CA LEU A 92 14.58 -6.38 -5.60
C LEU A 92 14.56 -6.51 -7.12
N PHE A 93 13.40 -6.86 -7.65
CA PHE A 93 13.09 -6.76 -9.07
C PHE A 93 12.47 -5.40 -9.40
N TYR A 94 12.59 -4.96 -10.64
CA TYR A 94 12.08 -3.66 -11.11
C TYR A 94 11.63 -3.74 -12.58
N CYS A 95 10.74 -2.85 -13.00
CA CYS A 95 10.42 -2.65 -14.41
C CYS A 95 11.40 -1.67 -15.06
N ALA A 96 11.46 -1.64 -16.39
CA ALA A 96 12.41 -0.80 -17.11
C ALA A 96 12.34 0.68 -16.70
N GLU A 97 11.13 1.21 -16.46
CA GLU A 97 10.90 2.61 -16.06
C GLU A 97 11.46 2.92 -14.66
N THR A 98 11.44 1.95 -13.73
CA THR A 98 11.89 2.19 -12.36
C THR A 98 13.35 1.85 -12.13
N LYS A 99 14.12 1.50 -13.18
CA LYS A 99 15.54 1.10 -13.06
C LYS A 99 16.38 2.11 -12.28
N ALA A 100 16.35 3.39 -12.66
CA ALA A 100 17.14 4.43 -12.00
C ALA A 100 16.75 4.59 -10.52
N LEU A 101 15.47 4.39 -10.19
CA LEU A 101 15.00 4.41 -8.81
C LEU A 101 15.47 3.16 -8.05
N ALA A 102 15.40 1.99 -8.65
CA ALA A 102 15.88 0.73 -8.06
C ALA A 102 17.38 0.79 -7.75
N GLU A 103 18.19 1.33 -8.68
CA GLU A 103 19.64 1.52 -8.48
C GLU A 103 19.93 2.44 -7.29
N ARG A 104 19.19 3.56 -7.15
CA ARG A 104 19.31 4.43 -5.97
C ARG A 104 18.88 3.74 -4.68
N ILE A 105 17.79 2.98 -4.69
CA ILE A 105 17.34 2.23 -3.50
C ILE A 105 18.40 1.23 -3.06
N ALA A 106 19.01 0.50 -4.00
CA ALA A 106 20.04 -0.48 -3.70
C ALA A 106 21.34 0.17 -3.21
N ALA A 107 21.71 1.34 -3.76
CA ALA A 107 22.88 2.10 -3.30
C ALA A 107 22.76 2.59 -1.85
N GLU A 108 21.54 2.68 -1.31
CA GLU A 108 21.27 3.16 0.04
C GLU A 108 21.28 2.05 1.10
N SER A 109 21.40 0.78 0.71
CA SER A 109 21.38 -0.37 1.62
C SER A 109 22.02 -1.62 1.03
N ASP A 110 23.04 -2.15 1.71
CA ASP A 110 23.72 -3.42 1.34
C ASP A 110 22.80 -4.65 1.44
N ALA A 111 21.63 -4.52 2.07
CA ALA A 111 20.65 -5.59 2.18
C ALA A 111 19.88 -5.86 0.88
N ILE A 112 19.97 -4.98 -0.12
CA ILE A 112 19.14 -5.02 -1.32
C ILE A 112 19.97 -5.51 -2.50
N GLU A 113 19.62 -6.70 -3.00
CA GLU A 113 20.22 -7.29 -4.19
C GLU A 113 19.31 -7.03 -5.40
N LEU A 114 19.77 -6.27 -6.39
CA LEU A 114 19.02 -6.04 -7.62
C LEU A 114 18.95 -7.30 -8.48
N ARG A 115 17.75 -7.56 -9.01
CA ARG A 115 17.48 -8.65 -9.96
C ARG A 115 16.81 -8.10 -11.21
N ALA A 116 17.24 -8.59 -12.37
CA ALA A 116 16.69 -8.20 -13.66
C ALA A 116 15.55 -9.12 -14.10
N ILE A 117 14.71 -8.61 -14.99
CA ILE A 117 13.71 -9.36 -15.77
C ILE A 117 14.00 -9.10 -17.23
N ASN A 118 13.90 -10.13 -18.07
CA ASN A 118 13.98 -9.99 -19.51
C ASN A 118 12.58 -9.67 -20.04
N TRP A 119 12.32 -8.38 -20.29
CA TRP A 119 11.08 -7.83 -20.85
C TRP A 119 11.09 -7.93 -22.38
N ARG A 120 10.86 -9.13 -22.94
CA ARG A 120 10.77 -9.33 -24.39
C ARG A 120 9.31 -9.31 -24.84
N THR A 121 9.09 -9.14 -26.14
CA THR A 121 7.76 -9.21 -26.78
C THR A 121 7.79 -10.21 -27.94
N PHE A 122 6.64 -10.80 -28.24
CA PHE A 122 6.41 -11.51 -29.49
C PHE A 122 6.17 -10.52 -30.64
N GLU A 123 6.13 -11.03 -31.88
CA GLU A 123 5.91 -10.20 -33.09
C GLU A 123 4.51 -9.55 -33.13
N ASP A 124 3.52 -10.15 -32.45
CA ASP A 124 2.16 -9.60 -32.30
C ASP A 124 2.03 -8.55 -31.17
N GLY A 125 3.14 -8.26 -30.48
CA GLY A 125 3.21 -7.26 -29.40
C GLY A 125 2.87 -7.80 -28.01
N PHE A 126 2.47 -9.08 -27.86
CA PHE A 126 2.23 -9.66 -26.53
C PHE A 126 3.55 -9.93 -25.78
N PRO A 127 3.55 -9.89 -24.43
CA PRO A 127 4.78 -10.03 -23.64
C PRO A 127 5.32 -11.48 -23.62
N ASN A 128 6.63 -11.63 -23.82
CA ASN A 128 7.42 -12.87 -23.74
C ASN A 128 8.48 -12.77 -22.62
N LEU A 129 7.98 -12.75 -21.39
CA LEU A 129 8.77 -12.40 -20.21
C LEU A 129 9.60 -13.58 -19.71
N PHE A 130 10.79 -13.30 -19.18
CA PHE A 130 11.63 -14.32 -18.56
C PHE A 130 12.33 -13.77 -17.31
N ILE A 131 12.34 -14.57 -16.23
CA ILE A 131 13.00 -14.25 -14.97
C ILE A 131 14.30 -15.07 -14.88
N PRO A 132 15.47 -14.47 -15.15
CA PRO A 132 16.75 -15.18 -15.07
C PRO A 132 17.02 -15.70 -13.66
N ASN A 133 17.63 -16.87 -13.54
CA ASN A 133 18.04 -17.46 -12.27
C ASN A 133 16.91 -17.58 -11.23
N ALA A 134 15.67 -17.89 -11.67
CA ALA A 134 14.50 -18.06 -10.81
C ALA A 134 14.70 -19.06 -9.64
N HIS A 135 15.60 -20.02 -9.75
CA HIS A 135 15.96 -20.91 -8.64
C HIS A 135 16.68 -20.19 -7.49
N GLY A 136 17.41 -19.12 -7.79
CA GLY A 136 18.23 -18.36 -6.82
C GLY A 136 17.45 -17.43 -5.89
N ILE A 137 16.13 -17.30 -6.08
CA ILE A 137 15.24 -16.52 -5.22
C ILE A 137 14.38 -17.38 -4.27
N ARG A 138 14.49 -18.71 -4.37
CA ARG A 138 13.76 -19.63 -3.49
C ARG A 138 14.16 -19.39 -2.04
N GLY A 139 13.17 -19.29 -1.14
CA GLY A 139 13.40 -19.02 0.28
C GLY A 139 13.92 -17.61 0.61
N LYS A 140 14.03 -16.71 -0.37
CA LYS A 140 14.43 -15.32 -0.15
C LYS A 140 13.21 -14.40 -0.02
N ASN A 141 13.41 -13.25 0.60
CA ASN A 141 12.43 -12.17 0.58
C ASN A 141 12.54 -11.45 -0.77
N VAL A 142 11.43 -11.30 -1.47
CA VAL A 142 11.42 -10.75 -2.82
C VAL A 142 10.53 -9.51 -2.85
N ALA A 143 11.03 -8.46 -3.46
CA ALA A 143 10.25 -7.26 -3.74
C ALA A 143 10.20 -6.97 -5.24
N PHE A 144 9.11 -6.38 -5.71
CA PHE A 144 8.99 -5.86 -7.07
C PHE A 144 8.63 -4.38 -7.04
N LEU A 145 9.50 -3.53 -7.59
CA LEU A 145 9.25 -2.11 -7.80
C LEU A 145 8.55 -1.90 -9.15
N ALA A 146 7.22 -1.83 -9.08
CA ALA A 146 6.36 -1.66 -10.24
C ALA A 146 6.20 -0.19 -10.64
N SER A 147 5.78 0.04 -11.88
CA SER A 147 5.24 1.34 -12.32
C SER A 147 4.06 1.11 -13.25
N PHE A 148 2.87 1.57 -12.84
CA PHE A 148 1.63 1.40 -13.62
C PHE A 148 1.35 2.67 -14.44
N SER A 149 2.32 3.09 -15.26
CA SER A 149 2.27 4.31 -16.09
C SER A 149 1.31 4.21 -17.28
N SER A 150 1.10 2.99 -17.80
CA SER A 150 0.20 2.75 -18.92
C SER A 150 -0.50 1.40 -18.83
N PRO A 151 -1.69 1.22 -19.44
CA PRO A 151 -2.40 -0.06 -19.46
C PRO A 151 -1.56 -1.22 -20.03
N GLY A 152 -0.75 -0.97 -21.07
CA GLY A 152 0.14 -1.98 -21.64
C GLY A 152 1.19 -2.46 -20.65
N LEU A 153 1.83 -1.53 -19.93
CA LEU A 153 2.82 -1.87 -18.89
C LEU A 153 2.20 -2.55 -17.68
N ILE A 154 0.96 -2.22 -17.33
CA ILE A 154 0.20 -2.93 -16.28
C ILE A 154 0.05 -4.40 -16.66
N PHE A 155 -0.36 -4.69 -17.90
CA PHE A 155 -0.63 -6.06 -18.34
C PHE A 155 0.61 -6.97 -18.23
N GLU A 156 1.77 -6.53 -18.74
CA GLU A 156 3.00 -7.33 -18.64
C GLU A 156 3.51 -7.45 -17.20
N GLN A 157 3.42 -6.39 -16.39
CA GLN A 157 3.88 -6.41 -15.00
C GLN A 157 3.01 -7.32 -14.13
N LEU A 158 1.70 -7.36 -14.36
CA LEU A 158 0.82 -8.31 -13.67
C LEU A 158 1.27 -9.76 -13.86
N SER A 159 1.81 -10.10 -15.04
CA SER A 159 2.35 -11.45 -15.30
C SER A 159 3.54 -11.79 -14.41
N ILE A 160 4.46 -10.84 -14.20
CA ILE A 160 5.60 -10.98 -13.29
C ILE A 160 5.14 -11.02 -11.82
N ILE A 161 4.27 -10.09 -11.44
CA ILE A 161 3.72 -9.99 -10.08
C ILE A 161 3.00 -11.29 -9.69
N TYR A 162 2.26 -11.90 -10.62
CA TYR A 162 1.60 -13.18 -10.40
C TYR A 162 2.59 -14.36 -10.33
N ALA A 163 3.71 -14.29 -11.07
CA ALA A 163 4.70 -15.36 -11.12
C ALA A 163 5.63 -15.41 -9.90
N LEU A 164 6.14 -14.27 -9.43
CA LEU A 164 7.18 -14.19 -8.39
C LEU A 164 6.81 -14.94 -7.09
N PRO A 165 5.62 -14.78 -6.50
CA PRO A 165 5.23 -15.52 -5.28
C PRO A 165 5.27 -17.03 -5.45
N LYS A 166 4.95 -17.53 -6.65
CA LYS A 166 4.91 -18.97 -6.97
C LYS A 166 6.30 -19.59 -7.13
N LEU A 167 7.36 -18.78 -7.17
CA LEU A 167 8.74 -19.26 -7.23
C LEU A 167 9.31 -19.63 -5.86
N PHE A 168 8.46 -20.05 -4.92
CA PHE A 168 8.82 -20.54 -3.59
C PHE A 168 9.62 -19.52 -2.75
N VAL A 169 9.34 -18.23 -2.95
CA VAL A 169 9.92 -17.13 -2.18
C VAL A 169 9.40 -17.16 -0.74
N SER A 170 10.20 -16.66 0.19
CA SER A 170 9.84 -16.56 1.61
C SER A 170 8.73 -15.54 1.82
N SER A 171 8.89 -14.33 1.28
CA SER A 171 7.88 -13.28 1.32
C SER A 171 7.86 -12.53 -0.01
N PHE A 172 6.73 -11.91 -0.34
CA PHE A 172 6.59 -11.05 -1.51
C PHE A 172 6.04 -9.67 -1.13
N THR A 173 6.75 -8.63 -1.57
CA THR A 173 6.36 -7.23 -1.42
C THR A 173 6.21 -6.59 -2.80
N LEU A 174 5.01 -6.13 -3.12
CA LEU A 174 4.77 -5.30 -4.28
C LEU A 174 4.90 -3.83 -3.87
N VAL A 175 5.94 -3.15 -4.35
CA VAL A 175 6.05 -1.70 -4.23
C VAL A 175 5.43 -1.10 -5.48
N LEU A 176 4.23 -0.54 -5.33
CA LEU A 176 3.48 0.16 -6.37
C LEU A 176 3.35 1.62 -5.95
N PRO A 177 4.32 2.48 -6.32
CA PRO A 177 4.40 3.83 -5.77
C PRO A 177 3.13 4.67 -5.99
N PHE A 178 2.50 4.53 -7.15
CA PHE A 178 1.26 5.22 -7.53
C PHE A 178 0.17 4.23 -7.97
N PHE A 179 -1.05 4.47 -7.50
CA PHE A 179 -2.23 3.68 -7.85
C PHE A 179 -3.06 4.42 -8.93
N PRO A 180 -2.95 4.03 -10.21
CA PRO A 180 -3.36 4.89 -11.34
C PRO A 180 -4.86 5.15 -11.45
N THR A 181 -5.68 4.24 -10.94
CA THR A 181 -7.15 4.34 -10.97
C THR A 181 -7.74 4.91 -9.69
N GLY A 182 -6.90 5.39 -8.75
CA GLY A 182 -7.33 5.83 -7.42
C GLY A 182 -8.34 6.97 -7.43
N THR A 183 -8.36 7.81 -8.47
CA THR A 183 -9.34 8.91 -8.62
C THR A 183 -10.71 8.46 -9.14
N SER A 184 -10.87 7.17 -9.45
CA SER A 184 -12.10 6.55 -9.93
C SER A 184 -12.57 5.50 -8.93
N GLU A 185 -12.60 5.89 -7.65
CA GLU A 185 -12.97 5.08 -6.50
C GLU A 185 -14.48 5.04 -6.26
N ARG A 186 -15.20 6.13 -6.56
CA ARG A 186 -16.64 6.26 -6.28
C ARG A 186 -17.48 6.27 -7.55
N MET A 187 -18.70 5.79 -7.43
CA MET A 187 -19.77 5.95 -8.42
C MET A 187 -20.58 7.19 -8.06
N GLU A 188 -20.86 8.06 -9.03
CA GLU A 188 -21.77 9.20 -8.85
C GLU A 188 -23.18 8.82 -9.34
N ASP A 189 -23.26 8.06 -10.43
CA ASP A 189 -24.50 7.57 -11.03
C ASP A 189 -24.50 6.04 -11.21
N GLU A 190 -25.69 5.46 -11.32
CA GLU A 190 -25.86 4.04 -11.67
C GLU A 190 -25.28 3.77 -13.06
N GLY A 191 -24.37 2.79 -13.15
CA GLY A 191 -23.63 2.46 -14.36
C GLY A 191 -22.18 2.97 -14.39
N ASP A 192 -21.79 3.86 -13.47
CA ASP A 192 -20.39 4.24 -13.30
C ASP A 192 -19.55 3.02 -12.91
N VAL A 193 -18.37 2.89 -13.51
CA VAL A 193 -17.45 1.80 -13.20
C VAL A 193 -16.33 2.34 -12.30
N ALA A 194 -16.35 1.96 -11.03
CA ALA A 194 -15.28 2.25 -10.08
C ALA A 194 -14.00 1.46 -10.42
N THR A 195 -13.20 1.95 -11.36
CA THR A 195 -12.01 1.22 -11.87
C THR A 195 -10.94 1.01 -10.79
N ALA A 196 -10.89 1.84 -9.74
CA ALA A 196 -10.03 1.59 -8.57
C ALA A 196 -10.37 0.26 -7.88
N PHE A 197 -11.66 -0.05 -7.74
CA PHE A 197 -12.12 -1.31 -7.19
C PHE A 197 -11.66 -2.49 -8.07
N THR A 198 -11.87 -2.39 -9.38
CA THR A 198 -11.47 -3.44 -10.33
C THR A 198 -9.96 -3.72 -10.27
N LEU A 199 -9.11 -2.69 -10.28
CA LEU A 199 -7.66 -2.88 -10.20
C LEU A 199 -7.24 -3.50 -8.86
N ALA A 200 -7.82 -3.05 -7.75
CA ALA A 200 -7.56 -3.63 -6.43
C ALA A 200 -7.96 -5.10 -6.37
N ARG A 201 -9.09 -5.49 -7.00
CA ARG A 201 -9.53 -6.89 -7.09
C ARG A 201 -8.62 -7.73 -7.99
N ILE A 202 -8.11 -7.19 -9.09
CA ILE A 202 -7.10 -7.87 -9.91
C ILE A 202 -5.84 -8.16 -9.07
N LEU A 203 -5.32 -7.16 -8.35
CA LEU A 203 -4.17 -7.34 -7.45
C LEU A 203 -4.49 -8.32 -6.31
N SER A 204 -5.75 -8.39 -5.86
CA SER A 204 -6.18 -9.33 -4.82
C SER A 204 -6.09 -10.80 -5.22
N ASN A 205 -5.92 -11.09 -6.52
CA ASN A 205 -5.71 -12.43 -7.04
C ASN A 205 -4.23 -12.84 -7.10
N ILE A 206 -3.30 -12.00 -6.64
CA ILE A 206 -1.88 -12.37 -6.55
C ILE A 206 -1.74 -13.60 -5.63
N PRO A 207 -1.06 -14.67 -6.07
CA PRO A 207 -0.88 -15.87 -5.25
C PRO A 207 -0.09 -15.58 -3.98
N THR A 208 -0.49 -16.24 -2.90
CA THR A 208 0.20 -16.19 -1.61
C THR A 208 1.60 -16.80 -1.73
N SER A 209 2.61 -16.12 -1.19
CA SER A 209 3.97 -16.65 -1.06
C SER A 209 4.07 -17.65 0.11
N ARG A 210 5.23 -18.28 0.35
CA ARG A 210 5.36 -19.23 1.48
C ARG A 210 5.11 -18.57 2.84
N GLY A 211 5.49 -17.30 2.98
CA GLY A 211 5.34 -16.51 4.21
C GLY A 211 4.00 -15.78 4.30
N GLY A 212 3.08 -15.99 3.37
CA GLY A 212 1.73 -15.46 3.44
C GLY A 212 1.39 -14.41 2.37
N PRO A 213 0.32 -13.62 2.63
CA PRO A 213 -0.23 -12.63 1.71
C PRO A 213 0.82 -11.62 1.22
N THR A 214 0.59 -11.07 0.03
CA THR A 214 1.51 -10.08 -0.55
C THR A 214 1.36 -8.75 0.17
N SER A 215 2.47 -8.15 0.60
CA SER A 215 2.47 -6.78 1.12
C SER A 215 2.47 -5.79 -0.05
N LEU A 216 1.44 -4.94 -0.15
CA LEU A 216 1.36 -3.89 -1.17
C LEU A 216 1.76 -2.56 -0.55
N VAL A 217 2.81 -1.91 -1.05
CA VAL A 217 3.26 -0.59 -0.59
C VAL A 217 2.89 0.44 -1.64
N THR A 218 2.11 1.45 -1.25
CA THR A 218 1.74 2.58 -2.13
C THR A 218 1.80 3.90 -1.38
N PHE A 219 2.07 4.99 -2.07
CA PHE A 219 2.25 6.31 -1.47
C PHE A 219 1.06 7.20 -1.75
N ASP A 220 0.56 7.87 -0.71
CA ASP A 220 -0.49 8.89 -0.74
C ASP A 220 -1.66 8.50 -1.65
N ILE A 221 -2.26 7.33 -1.37
CA ILE A 221 -3.45 6.84 -2.09
C ILE A 221 -4.58 7.87 -2.05
N HIS A 222 -5.33 7.98 -3.14
CA HIS A 222 -6.30 9.05 -3.32
C HIS A 222 -7.39 9.00 -2.24
N ALA A 223 -7.99 7.84 -1.97
CA ALA A 223 -8.93 7.66 -0.88
C ALA A 223 -8.51 6.52 0.05
N LEU A 224 -8.46 6.80 1.36
CA LEU A 224 -8.10 5.79 2.36
C LEU A 224 -9.10 4.60 2.38
N GLN A 225 -10.34 4.85 1.96
CA GLN A 225 -11.40 3.86 1.81
C GLN A 225 -11.07 2.79 0.77
N GLU A 226 -10.18 3.06 -0.20
CA GLU A 226 -9.71 2.05 -1.15
C GLU A 226 -9.03 0.86 -0.45
N ARG A 227 -8.62 0.98 0.83
CA ARG A 227 -8.20 -0.15 1.66
C ARG A 227 -9.20 -1.30 1.65
N PHE A 228 -10.50 -1.00 1.63
CA PHE A 228 -11.57 -2.00 1.62
C PHE A 228 -11.76 -2.64 0.23
N TYR A 229 -11.13 -2.12 -0.82
CA TYR A 229 -11.16 -2.71 -2.15
C TYR A 229 -10.16 -3.84 -2.31
N PHE A 230 -9.19 -4.00 -1.41
CA PHE A 230 -8.30 -5.16 -1.43
C PHE A 230 -8.95 -6.35 -0.72
N GLY A 231 -8.76 -7.55 -1.27
CA GLY A 231 -9.12 -8.82 -0.65
C GLY A 231 -8.01 -9.33 0.27
N ASP A 232 -8.30 -10.42 0.99
CA ASP A 232 -7.48 -10.91 2.10
C ASP A 232 -6.06 -11.37 1.73
N ASN A 233 -5.80 -11.62 0.44
CA ASN A 233 -4.49 -12.03 -0.06
C ASN A 233 -3.52 -10.85 -0.26
N ILE A 234 -3.97 -9.62 -0.01
CA ILE A 234 -3.16 -8.40 -0.08
C ILE A 234 -3.21 -7.65 1.24
N LEU A 235 -2.03 -7.26 1.72
CA LEU A 235 -1.86 -6.42 2.90
C LEU A 235 -1.44 -5.01 2.45
N PRO A 236 -2.39 -4.08 2.25
CA PRO A 236 -2.07 -2.73 1.82
C PRO A 236 -1.39 -1.93 2.94
N CYS A 237 -0.16 -1.50 2.68
CA CYS A 237 0.63 -0.54 3.44
C CYS A 237 0.59 0.80 2.70
N PHE A 238 -0.21 1.73 3.23
CA PHE A 238 -0.34 3.07 2.67
C PHE A 238 0.62 3.99 3.38
N GLU A 239 1.45 4.62 2.60
CA GLU A 239 2.62 5.36 3.05
C GLU A 239 2.54 6.79 2.53
N SER A 240 3.34 7.69 3.07
CA SER A 240 3.18 9.12 2.75
C SER A 240 4.50 9.80 2.45
N GLY A 241 4.47 10.71 1.48
CA GLY A 241 5.57 11.60 1.15
C GLY A 241 5.73 12.79 2.10
N ILE A 242 4.76 13.03 2.99
CA ILE A 242 4.76 14.19 3.89
C ILE A 242 6.02 14.30 4.78
N PRO A 243 6.63 13.21 5.31
CA PRO A 243 7.89 13.34 6.05
C PRO A 243 9.01 14.00 5.23
N LEU A 244 9.05 13.74 3.93
CA LEU A 244 10.03 14.34 3.02
C LEU A 244 9.74 15.83 2.79
N LEU A 245 8.45 16.17 2.61
CA LEU A 245 8.01 17.55 2.55
C LEU A 245 8.43 18.30 3.82
N LYS A 246 8.14 17.78 5.01
CA LYS A 246 8.49 18.41 6.29
C LYS A 246 9.99 18.69 6.40
N SER A 247 10.82 17.68 6.12
CA SER A 247 12.27 17.84 6.14
C SER A 247 12.72 18.95 5.20
N ARG A 248 12.10 19.05 4.02
CA ARG A 248 12.41 20.12 3.07
C ARG A 248 11.97 21.50 3.55
N LEU A 249 10.76 21.62 4.10
CA LEU A 249 10.22 22.88 4.62
C LEU A 249 11.06 23.44 5.77
N GLN A 250 11.61 22.56 6.62
CA GLN A 250 12.53 22.93 7.71
C GLN A 250 13.87 23.49 7.21
N GLN A 251 14.27 23.18 5.97
CA GLN A 251 15.50 23.67 5.36
C GLN A 251 15.30 24.97 4.57
N LEU A 252 14.09 25.53 4.54
CA LEU A 252 13.83 26.80 3.88
C LEU A 252 14.23 27.96 4.80
N PRO A 253 14.76 29.07 4.25
CA PRO A 253 15.17 30.23 5.05
C PRO A 253 13.98 30.91 5.75
N ASP A 254 12.77 30.73 5.20
CA ASP A 254 11.49 31.24 5.69
C ASP A 254 10.67 30.17 6.45
N SER A 255 11.33 29.13 6.99
CA SER A 255 10.66 27.98 7.65
C SER A 255 9.64 28.37 8.71
N ASP A 256 9.89 29.46 9.44
CA ASP A 256 9.05 29.92 10.54
C ASP A 256 7.79 30.68 10.07
N ASN A 257 7.73 31.07 8.79
CA ASN A 257 6.62 31.82 8.19
C ASN A 257 5.80 31.00 7.18
N ILE A 258 5.86 29.67 7.27
CA ILE A 258 5.16 28.77 6.35
C ILE A 258 3.71 28.53 6.80
N SER A 259 2.77 28.57 5.87
CA SER A 259 1.41 28.04 5.99
C SER A 259 1.20 26.88 5.02
N ILE A 260 0.37 25.91 5.39
CA ILE A 260 -0.07 24.85 4.48
C ILE A 260 -1.46 25.18 3.98
N ALA A 261 -1.63 25.23 2.65
CA ALA A 261 -2.93 25.33 2.02
C ALA A 261 -3.39 23.98 1.46
N PHE A 262 -4.66 23.66 1.64
CA PHE A 262 -5.30 22.51 1.01
C PHE A 262 -6.26 23.00 -0.08
N PRO A 263 -6.11 22.56 -1.34
CA PRO A 263 -6.90 23.06 -2.45
C PRO A 263 -8.38 22.65 -2.39
N ASP A 264 -8.69 21.57 -1.67
CA ASP A 264 -10.05 21.14 -1.35
C ASP A 264 -10.13 20.33 -0.04
N ASP A 265 -11.35 20.03 0.38
CA ASP A 265 -11.64 19.24 1.60
C ASP A 265 -11.04 17.82 1.53
N GLY A 266 -10.84 17.24 0.34
CA GLY A 266 -10.27 15.91 0.16
C GLY A 266 -8.78 15.89 0.53
N ALA A 267 -8.02 16.84 -0.02
CA ALA A 267 -6.62 17.05 0.32
C ALA A 267 -6.44 17.34 1.83
N TRP A 268 -7.30 18.19 2.40
CA TRP A 268 -7.28 18.45 3.85
C TRP A 268 -7.46 17.15 4.64
N LYS A 269 -8.53 16.38 4.39
CA LYS A 269 -8.81 15.11 5.09
C LYS A 269 -7.64 14.12 5.02
N ARG A 270 -6.89 14.11 3.92
CA ARG A 270 -5.77 13.20 3.69
C ARG A 270 -4.51 13.58 4.47
N PHE A 271 -4.19 14.87 4.52
CA PHE A 271 -2.87 15.33 4.97
C PHE A 271 -2.87 16.13 6.28
N HIS A 272 -4.01 16.69 6.71
CA HIS A 272 -4.04 17.63 7.84
C HIS A 272 -3.43 17.08 9.12
N LYS A 273 -3.68 15.81 9.48
CA LYS A 273 -3.12 15.19 10.70
C LYS A 273 -1.59 15.15 10.68
N GLN A 274 -1.01 14.94 9.49
CA GLN A 274 0.44 14.92 9.34
C GLN A 274 1.01 16.34 9.36
N LEU A 275 0.26 17.37 8.97
CA LEU A 275 0.73 18.75 8.83
C LEU A 275 0.20 19.72 9.89
N GLN A 276 -0.40 19.21 10.97
CA GLN A 276 -1.04 19.99 12.04
C GLN A 276 -0.16 21.03 12.76
N HIS A 277 1.17 20.96 12.59
CA HIS A 277 2.12 21.91 13.19
C HIS A 277 2.24 23.21 12.40
N PHE A 278 1.73 23.26 11.18
CA PHE A 278 1.73 24.47 10.36
C PHE A 278 0.35 25.15 10.43
N PRO A 279 0.31 26.49 10.43
CA PRO A 279 -0.93 27.22 10.19
C PRO A 279 -1.59 26.74 8.90
N THR A 280 -2.88 26.43 8.99
CA THR A 280 -3.62 25.76 7.91
C THR A 280 -4.56 26.74 7.22
N ILE A 281 -4.58 26.67 5.90
CA ILE A 281 -5.52 27.36 5.03
C ILE A 281 -6.32 26.28 4.29
N VAL A 282 -7.64 26.32 4.38
CA VAL A 282 -8.51 25.38 3.68
C VAL A 282 -9.22 26.13 2.58
N CYS A 283 -9.04 25.69 1.35
CA CYS A 283 -9.78 26.17 0.21
C CYS A 283 -10.94 25.22 -0.11
N ASN A 284 -12.01 25.77 -0.67
CA ASN A 284 -13.12 25.00 -1.22
C ASN A 284 -13.12 25.13 -2.75
N LYS A 285 -13.25 23.99 -3.42
CA LYS A 285 -13.35 23.88 -4.87
C LYS A 285 -14.80 23.73 -5.27
N VAL A 286 -15.36 24.75 -5.88
CA VAL A 286 -16.71 24.72 -6.44
C VAL A 286 -16.61 24.55 -7.96
N ARG A 287 -17.40 23.63 -8.51
CA ARG A 287 -17.56 23.46 -9.96
C ARG A 287 -18.85 24.14 -10.39
N ILE A 288 -18.77 25.08 -11.32
CA ILE A 288 -19.93 25.73 -11.95
C ILE A 288 -19.82 25.47 -13.45
N GLY A 289 -20.58 24.49 -13.95
CA GLY A 289 -20.36 23.93 -15.29
C GLY A 289 -18.92 23.39 -15.42
N ASP A 290 -18.23 23.78 -16.48
CA ASP A 290 -16.83 23.41 -16.73
C ASP A 290 -15.81 24.25 -15.95
N GLN A 291 -16.24 25.34 -15.30
CA GLN A 291 -15.36 26.23 -14.56
C GLN A 291 -15.09 25.70 -13.15
N ARG A 292 -13.82 25.78 -12.75
CA ARG A 292 -13.35 25.44 -11.41
C ARG A 292 -13.04 26.74 -10.69
N ILE A 293 -13.76 27.03 -9.62
CA ILE A 293 -13.55 28.22 -8.79
C ILE A 293 -13.07 27.74 -7.43
N VAL A 294 -11.93 28.27 -6.98
CA VAL A 294 -11.40 28.00 -5.64
C VAL A 294 -11.70 29.22 -4.76
N ARG A 295 -12.04 29.01 -3.49
CA ARG A 295 -12.22 30.08 -2.50
C ARG A 295 -11.59 29.67 -1.18
N ILE A 296 -10.98 30.60 -0.45
CA ILE A 296 -10.56 30.34 0.92
C ILE A 296 -11.81 30.19 1.79
N LYS A 297 -11.89 29.07 2.50
CA LYS A 297 -12.94 28.75 3.47
C LYS A 297 -12.50 29.13 4.88
N GLU A 298 -11.27 28.78 5.22
CA GLU A 298 -10.67 28.98 6.55
C GLU A 298 -9.17 29.30 6.42
N GLY A 299 -8.63 30.09 7.36
CA GLY A 299 -7.20 30.46 7.42
C GLY A 299 -6.86 31.80 6.78
N GLU A 300 -5.62 32.25 6.98
CA GLU A 300 -5.10 33.54 6.51
C GLU A 300 -3.83 33.33 5.67
N ALA A 301 -3.80 33.95 4.50
CA ALA A 301 -2.69 33.85 3.55
C ALA A 301 -1.74 35.06 3.62
N ALA A 302 -2.23 36.22 4.09
CA ALA A 302 -1.52 37.49 4.03
C ALA A 302 -0.12 37.42 4.69
N GLY A 303 0.91 37.82 3.93
CA GLY A 303 2.29 37.93 4.40
C GLY A 303 3.01 36.59 4.62
N ARG A 304 2.39 35.44 4.30
CA ARG A 304 2.96 34.11 4.57
C ARG A 304 3.53 33.45 3.31
N HIS A 305 4.48 32.52 3.50
CA HIS A 305 4.84 31.56 2.47
C HIS A 305 3.83 30.41 2.51
N VAL A 306 2.92 30.37 1.54
CA VAL A 306 1.87 29.35 1.47
C VAL A 306 2.32 28.19 0.61
N VAL A 307 2.29 26.98 1.16
CA VAL A 307 2.58 25.73 0.45
C VAL A 307 1.28 24.95 0.24
N ILE A 308 0.82 24.87 -1.00
CA ILE A 308 -0.34 24.08 -1.39
C ILE A 308 0.05 22.60 -1.36
N VAL A 309 -0.69 21.75 -0.66
CA VAL A 309 -0.41 20.31 -0.56
C VAL A 309 -1.57 19.50 -1.14
N ASP A 310 -1.27 18.65 -2.12
CA ASP A 310 -2.24 17.74 -2.73
C ASP A 310 -1.61 16.35 -3.02
N ASP A 311 -2.42 15.33 -3.29
CA ASP A 311 -1.90 13.98 -3.56
C ASP A 311 -1.35 13.86 -4.98
N LEU A 312 -2.01 14.49 -5.95
CA LEU A 312 -1.63 14.37 -7.35
C LEU A 312 -1.96 15.62 -8.15
N VAL A 313 -1.35 15.73 -9.33
CA VAL A 313 -1.70 16.74 -10.32
C VAL A 313 -1.75 16.14 -11.73
N GLN A 314 -2.82 16.48 -12.45
CA GLN A 314 -2.99 16.16 -13.86
C GLN A 314 -2.92 17.43 -14.72
N SER A 315 -4.03 18.16 -14.87
CA SER A 315 -4.07 19.38 -15.70
C SER A 315 -3.50 20.62 -15.03
N GLY A 316 -3.28 20.57 -13.71
CA GLY A 316 -2.81 21.70 -12.90
C GLY A 316 -3.85 22.76 -12.55
N GLY A 317 -5.06 22.71 -13.12
CA GLY A 317 -6.04 23.78 -12.99
C GLY A 317 -6.43 24.11 -11.54
N THR A 318 -6.59 23.10 -10.68
CA THR A 318 -6.93 23.32 -9.27
C THR A 318 -5.81 24.06 -8.52
N LEU A 319 -4.54 23.68 -8.76
CA LEU A 319 -3.39 24.32 -8.11
C LEU A 319 -3.25 25.78 -8.57
N ILE A 320 -3.35 26.03 -9.88
CA ILE A 320 -3.26 27.38 -10.45
C ILE A 320 -4.39 28.28 -9.93
N GLU A 321 -5.61 27.76 -9.81
CA GLU A 321 -6.70 28.57 -9.28
C GLU A 321 -6.52 28.83 -7.78
N CYS A 322 -6.07 27.83 -7.01
CA CYS A 322 -5.72 28.00 -5.61
C CYS A 322 -4.61 29.06 -5.43
N GLN A 323 -3.59 29.05 -6.28
CA GLN A 323 -2.55 30.08 -6.32
C GLN A 323 -3.12 31.47 -6.47
N ARG A 324 -3.99 31.69 -7.47
CA ARG A 324 -4.55 33.01 -7.77
C ARG A 324 -5.32 33.55 -6.59
N VAL A 325 -6.12 32.69 -5.95
CA VAL A 325 -6.88 33.03 -4.77
C VAL A 325 -5.95 33.38 -3.61
N LEU A 326 -4.93 32.58 -3.34
CA LEU A 326 -3.96 32.84 -2.27
C LEU A 326 -3.17 34.13 -2.50
N ALA A 327 -2.76 34.38 -3.75
CA ALA A 327 -2.05 35.59 -4.14
C ALA A 327 -2.93 36.84 -3.99
N ALA A 328 -4.21 36.75 -4.42
CA ALA A 328 -5.18 37.82 -4.25
C ALA A 328 -5.50 38.13 -2.77
N ASN A 329 -5.26 37.17 -1.88
CA ASN A 329 -5.38 37.32 -0.42
C ASN A 329 -4.02 37.61 0.25
N GLY A 330 -3.04 38.12 -0.51
CA GLY A 330 -1.82 38.71 0.04
C GLY A 330 -0.72 37.70 0.44
N ALA A 331 -0.76 36.46 -0.04
CA ALA A 331 0.34 35.52 0.15
C ALA A 331 1.67 36.12 -0.34
N ALA A 332 2.71 36.10 0.50
CA ALA A 332 4.02 36.66 0.16
C ALA A 332 4.76 35.78 -0.86
N LYS A 333 4.55 34.46 -0.78
CA LYS A 333 5.18 33.46 -1.64
C LYS A 333 4.27 32.24 -1.71
N ILE A 334 4.20 31.60 -2.87
CA ILE A 334 3.36 30.41 -3.07
C ILE A 334 4.22 29.29 -3.64
N SER A 335 4.12 28.12 -3.03
CA SER A 335 4.66 26.87 -3.57
C SER A 335 3.58 25.80 -3.57
N ALA A 336 3.75 24.75 -4.36
CA ALA A 336 2.93 23.56 -4.30
C ALA A 336 3.79 22.33 -4.07
N TYR A 337 3.25 21.39 -3.33
CA TYR A 337 3.75 20.04 -3.18
C TYR A 337 2.66 19.06 -3.62
N VAL A 338 3.05 18.15 -4.48
CA VAL A 338 2.22 17.02 -4.88
C VAL A 338 3.02 15.73 -4.81
N THR A 339 2.39 14.65 -4.34
CA THR A 339 3.06 13.35 -4.36
C THR A 339 3.15 12.83 -5.80
N HIS A 340 2.09 12.90 -6.60
CA HIS A 340 2.10 12.29 -7.94
C HIS A 340 1.94 13.33 -9.05
N GLY A 341 3.02 13.63 -9.78
CA GLY A 341 3.00 14.48 -10.98
C GLY A 341 2.68 13.69 -12.24
N ILE A 342 1.42 13.65 -12.68
CA ILE A 342 0.99 12.82 -13.82
C ILE A 342 1.17 13.55 -15.15
N PHE A 343 0.81 14.83 -15.18
CA PHE A 343 0.95 15.75 -16.31
C PHE A 343 0.69 15.21 -17.74
N PRO A 344 -0.52 14.69 -18.01
CA PRO A 344 -0.88 14.26 -19.37
C PRO A 344 -0.80 15.42 -20.37
N ASN A 345 -0.49 15.11 -21.64
CA ASN A 345 -0.43 16.10 -22.73
C ASN A 345 0.50 17.29 -22.45
N ARG A 346 1.60 17.05 -21.73
CA ARG A 346 2.56 18.09 -21.33
C ARG A 346 1.95 19.22 -20.51
N SER A 347 0.89 18.95 -19.73
CA SER A 347 0.24 19.97 -18.89
C SER A 347 1.17 20.61 -17.85
N TRP A 348 2.32 20.00 -17.56
CA TRP A 348 3.39 20.58 -16.75
C TRP A 348 3.89 21.91 -17.30
N GLN A 349 3.77 22.17 -18.61
CA GLN A 349 4.18 23.43 -19.23
C GLN A 349 3.44 24.65 -18.68
N ARG A 350 2.29 24.44 -18.05
CA ARG A 350 1.53 25.51 -17.38
C ARG A 350 2.20 26.03 -16.11
N PHE A 351 3.16 25.27 -15.58
CA PHE A 351 3.96 25.62 -14.42
C PHE A 351 5.31 26.14 -14.92
N GLU A 352 5.32 27.40 -15.35
CA GLU A 352 6.54 28.09 -15.79
C GLU A 352 7.40 28.47 -14.57
N HIS A 353 8.71 28.65 -14.81
CA HIS A 353 9.63 29.05 -13.75
C HIS A 353 9.41 30.48 -13.29
N ASP A 354 9.49 30.66 -11.98
CA ASP A 354 9.53 31.97 -11.36
C ASP A 354 10.87 32.64 -11.66
N ASN A 355 10.85 33.73 -12.42
CA ASN A 355 12.02 34.56 -12.68
C ASN A 355 12.09 35.76 -11.70
N GLY A 356 11.50 35.63 -10.51
CA GLY A 356 11.45 36.70 -9.50
C GLY A 356 10.25 37.65 -9.68
N GLY A 357 9.12 37.14 -10.17
CA GLY A 357 7.90 37.93 -10.38
C GLY A 357 6.97 37.94 -9.17
N THR A 358 5.89 38.71 -9.27
CA THR A 358 4.82 38.73 -8.24
C THR A 358 4.14 37.37 -8.09
N PRO A 359 3.64 36.99 -6.89
CA PRO A 359 2.97 35.70 -6.63
C PRO A 359 1.77 35.38 -7.54
N CYS A 360 1.19 36.39 -8.21
CA CYS A 360 0.13 36.23 -9.20
C CYS A 360 0.61 35.55 -10.50
N THR A 361 1.91 35.56 -10.79
CA THR A 361 2.48 35.16 -12.07
C THR A 361 3.14 33.78 -12.01
N TYR A 362 3.68 33.39 -10.86
CA TYR A 362 4.50 32.18 -10.75
C TYR A 362 4.16 31.34 -9.51
N MET A 363 4.26 30.02 -9.66
CA MET A 363 4.18 29.05 -8.56
C MET A 363 5.33 28.07 -8.68
N LEU A 364 6.11 27.96 -7.61
CA LEU A 364 7.10 26.90 -7.49
C LEU A 364 6.42 25.56 -7.16
N CYS A 365 6.48 24.57 -8.06
CA CYS A 365 5.93 23.24 -7.82
C CYS A 365 7.03 22.23 -7.51
N GLY A 366 7.03 21.69 -6.28
CA GLY A 366 7.81 20.52 -5.89
C GLY A 366 6.99 19.25 -6.09
N ILE A 367 7.52 18.27 -6.83
CA ILE A 367 6.85 17.00 -7.08
C ILE A 367 7.69 15.89 -6.47
N LEU A 368 7.09 15.09 -5.59
CA LEU A 368 7.72 13.87 -5.10
C LEU A 368 7.53 12.72 -6.10
N GLU A 369 8.30 12.66 -7.20
CA GLU A 369 8.16 11.50 -8.10
C GLU A 369 8.73 10.21 -7.51
N VAL A 370 7.86 9.36 -6.96
CA VAL A 370 8.19 7.98 -6.55
C VAL A 370 7.92 6.96 -7.66
N SER A 371 7.21 7.36 -8.72
CA SER A 371 6.46 6.44 -9.58
C SER A 371 6.89 6.41 -11.05
N PHE A 372 7.40 7.52 -11.58
CA PHE A 372 7.75 7.66 -12.99
C PHE A 372 9.15 8.24 -13.16
N PRO A 373 9.96 7.71 -14.09
CA PRO A 373 11.10 8.42 -14.62
C PRO A 373 10.58 9.46 -15.62
N ALA A 374 9.87 10.49 -15.17
CA ALA A 374 9.72 11.63 -16.05
C ALA A 374 11.09 12.28 -16.14
N ASN A 375 11.84 11.97 -17.20
CA ASN A 375 12.92 12.82 -17.67
C ASN A 375 12.28 14.14 -18.14
N PHE A 376 11.81 14.95 -17.19
CA PHE A 376 11.61 16.36 -17.41
C PHE A 376 13.00 16.90 -17.69
N LEU A 377 13.33 17.04 -18.98
CA LEU A 377 14.43 17.86 -19.46
C LEU A 377 14.10 19.31 -19.09
N TYR A 378 14.25 19.63 -17.81
CA TYR A 378 14.29 21.00 -17.35
C TYR A 378 15.69 21.53 -17.66
N LYS A 379 15.75 22.57 -18.49
CA LYS A 379 16.99 23.10 -19.04
C LYS A 379 17.87 23.60 -17.88
N LYS A 380 19.07 23.02 -17.76
CA LYS A 380 20.06 23.36 -16.74
C LYS A 380 20.63 24.76 -17.03
N GLY A 381 20.21 25.75 -16.25
CA GLY A 381 20.74 27.12 -16.23
C GLY A 381 19.61 28.13 -16.07
N GLN A 382 19.58 29.08 -15.13
CA GLN A 382 20.45 29.46 -14.01
C GLN A 382 19.58 29.45 -12.73
N GLU A 383 20.21 29.62 -11.58
CA GLU A 383 19.66 29.47 -10.23
C GLU A 383 18.27 30.12 -9.99
N THR A 384 17.25 29.32 -9.67
CA THR A 384 16.44 29.35 -8.42
C THR A 384 15.25 28.37 -8.48
N HIS A 385 15.24 27.45 -7.49
CA HIS A 385 14.16 26.62 -6.91
C HIS A 385 13.27 25.73 -7.83
N PHE A 386 12.90 24.47 -7.57
CA PHE A 386 13.22 23.31 -6.71
C PHE A 386 12.18 22.22 -7.08
N LEU A 387 12.29 21.64 -8.27
CA LEU A 387 11.58 20.40 -8.59
C LEU A 387 12.33 19.26 -7.88
N LEU A 388 11.90 18.89 -6.69
CA LEU A 388 12.59 17.92 -5.85
C LEU A 388 11.93 16.54 -6.01
N VAL A 389 12.37 15.80 -7.04
CA VAL A 389 12.17 14.35 -7.12
C VAL A 389 12.89 13.73 -5.92
N MET A 390 12.22 13.59 -4.76
CA MET A 390 12.88 12.98 -3.61
C MET A 390 12.92 11.47 -3.81
N THR A 391 14.08 11.02 -4.22
CA THR A 391 14.44 9.61 -4.31
C THR A 391 14.85 9.04 -2.95
N SER A 392 14.82 9.86 -1.90
CA SER A 392 15.52 9.62 -0.64
C SER A 392 14.56 9.37 0.54
N SER A 393 13.71 8.33 0.48
CA SER A 393 13.15 7.69 1.71
C SER A 393 12.41 6.37 1.52
N LEU A 394 12.71 5.58 0.49
CA LEU A 394 12.28 4.17 0.49
C LEU A 394 12.95 3.32 1.60
N LYS A 395 13.97 3.89 2.28
CA LYS A 395 14.71 3.31 3.42
C LYS A 395 13.82 2.71 4.51
N HIS A 396 12.68 3.34 4.83
CA HIS A 396 11.95 3.02 6.07
C HIS A 396 10.68 2.20 5.89
N ILE A 397 10.16 2.12 4.67
CA ILE A 397 8.74 1.89 4.47
C ILE A 397 8.45 0.52 3.84
N ALA A 398 9.19 0.13 2.80
CA ALA A 398 8.93 -1.14 2.11
C ALA A 398 9.65 -2.34 2.74
N PHE A 399 10.84 -2.14 3.30
CA PHE A 399 11.77 -3.25 3.61
C PHE A 399 11.91 -3.60 5.10
N ARG A 400 11.32 -2.81 6.01
CA ARG A 400 11.31 -3.15 7.45
C ARG A 400 10.27 -4.20 7.85
N LYS A 401 9.28 -4.46 6.99
CA LYS A 401 8.17 -5.40 7.24
C LYS A 401 8.29 -6.72 6.46
N ALA A 402 9.39 -6.94 5.72
CA ALA A 402 9.65 -8.15 4.94
C ALA A 402 10.37 -9.27 5.74
#